data_AF-A0A957T9P5-F1
#
_entry.id   AF-A0A957T9P5-F1
#
_cell.length_a   1.000
_cell.length_b   1.000
_cell.length_c   1.000
_cell.angle_alpha   90.00
_cell.angle_beta   90.00
_cell.angle_gamma   90.00
#
_symmetry.space_group_name_H-M   'P 1'
#
loop_
_entity.id
_entity.type
_entity.pdbx_description
1 polymer ?
#
loop_
_entity_poly.entity_id
_entity_poly.type
_entity_poly.pdbx_seq_one_letter_code
_entity_poly.pdbx_strand_id
1 'polypeptide(L)'
;MDRPQANSADQPAASAGAAKPEADRVEVDPATSAPPPLRANSTLGDAMTAFDEYMLGKGFSDNTIKAFRNDLKILRAFMDDSALLRQIQTKDLNDFLDW
;
A
#
# COMPACT_ATOMS: atom_id res chain seq x y z
N MET A 1 44.92 34.16 -56.43
CA MET A 1 44.84 32.83 -57.07
C MET A 1 45.26 31.81 -56.02
N ASP A 2 44.30 31.02 -55.53
CA ASP A 2 44.46 29.61 -55.09
C ASP A 2 43.13 29.16 -54.44
N ARG A 3 42.46 28.19 -55.07
CA ARG A 3 41.50 27.25 -54.43
C ARG A 3 42.36 26.04 -53.99
N PRO A 4 42.06 25.22 -52.96
CA PRO A 4 40.82 24.41 -52.98
C PRO A 4 40.35 23.73 -51.64
N GLN A 5 39.22 23.02 -51.79
CA GLN A 5 38.81 21.73 -51.21
C GLN A 5 38.71 21.45 -49.70
N ALA A 6 37.49 21.01 -49.35
CA ALA A 6 37.08 19.95 -48.45
C ALA A 6 38.14 19.12 -47.71
N ASN A 7 37.90 18.88 -46.42
CA ASN A 7 38.19 17.56 -45.85
C ASN A 7 37.26 17.25 -44.65
N SER A 8 36.61 16.09 -44.71
CA SER A 8 36.00 15.41 -43.57
C SER A 8 37.08 14.61 -42.85
N ALA A 9 37.23 14.79 -41.54
CA ALA A 9 37.96 13.88 -40.67
C ALA A 9 37.42 13.98 -39.22
N ASP A 10 36.59 13.00 -38.89
CA ASP A 10 36.54 12.19 -37.66
C ASP A 10 37.13 12.70 -36.32
N GLN A 11 36.28 12.62 -35.28
CA GLN A 11 36.51 12.45 -33.82
C GLN A 11 36.97 13.64 -32.92
N PRO A 12 36.75 13.59 -31.58
CA PRO A 12 35.49 13.38 -30.85
C PRO A 12 35.30 14.43 -29.73
N ALA A 13 34.05 14.76 -29.35
CA ALA A 13 33.78 15.49 -28.11
C ALA A 13 32.70 14.76 -27.32
N ALA A 14 33.14 13.95 -26.37
CA ALA A 14 32.30 13.46 -25.30
C ALA A 14 31.76 14.66 -24.50
N SER A 15 30.45 14.74 -24.35
CA SER A 15 29.83 15.50 -23.27
C SER A 15 28.46 14.93 -22.92
N ALA A 16 28.36 14.58 -21.64
CA ALA A 16 27.18 14.50 -20.81
C ALA A 16 26.12 13.45 -21.15
N GLY A 17 26.31 12.28 -20.53
CA GLY A 17 25.43 11.90 -19.41
C GLY A 17 23.99 11.56 -19.78
N ALA A 18 23.79 10.29 -20.14
CA ALA A 18 22.62 9.47 -19.89
C ALA A 18 21.34 10.19 -19.42
N ALA A 19 20.36 10.26 -20.32
CA ALA A 19 18.95 10.33 -19.96
C ALA A 19 18.63 9.23 -18.94
N LYS A 20 18.19 9.62 -17.74
CA LYS A 20 17.50 8.72 -16.81
C LYS A 20 16.08 9.26 -16.64
N PRO A 21 15.05 8.49 -16.98
CA PRO A 21 13.68 8.99 -16.93
C PRO A 21 13.28 9.23 -15.48
N GLU A 22 12.62 10.37 -15.31
CA GLU A 22 11.91 10.82 -14.12
C GLU A 22 10.82 9.79 -13.80
N ALA A 23 11.19 8.79 -13.01
CA ALA A 23 10.28 7.80 -12.50
C ALA A 23 9.44 8.44 -11.40
N ASP A 24 8.24 8.87 -11.79
CA ASP A 24 7.02 8.50 -11.09
C ASP A 24 6.99 8.88 -9.61
N ARG A 25 6.92 10.19 -9.33
CA ARG A 25 6.29 10.65 -8.11
C ARG A 25 4.79 10.72 -8.37
N VAL A 26 4.08 9.61 -8.14
CA VAL A 26 2.63 9.65 -7.99
C VAL A 26 2.32 10.56 -6.82
N GLU A 27 1.74 11.73 -7.11
CA GLU A 27 1.11 12.57 -6.09
C GLU A 27 -0.10 11.80 -5.56
N VAL A 28 0.05 11.17 -4.39
CA VAL A 28 -1.02 10.45 -3.73
C VAL A 28 -1.99 11.50 -3.21
N ASP A 29 -3.11 11.69 -3.92
CA ASP A 29 -4.20 12.52 -3.47
C ASP A 29 -4.68 12.01 -2.10
N PRO A 30 -4.59 12.80 -1.01
CA PRO A 30 -4.98 12.34 0.33
C PRO A 30 -6.47 11.97 0.41
N ALA A 31 -7.29 12.37 -0.57
CA ALA A 31 -8.70 11.98 -0.67
C ALA A 31 -8.92 10.57 -1.28
N THR A 32 -7.91 9.98 -1.93
CA THR A 32 -8.00 8.66 -2.60
C THR A 32 -6.99 7.64 -2.05
N SER A 33 -6.32 7.96 -0.94
CA SER A 33 -5.39 7.04 -0.29
C SER A 33 -6.16 5.94 0.42
N ALA A 34 -6.74 5.01 -0.35
CA ALA A 34 -7.18 3.73 0.17
C ALA A 34 -6.01 3.12 0.98
N PRO A 35 -6.26 2.59 2.18
CA PRO A 35 -5.22 1.98 2.98
C PRO A 35 -4.48 0.94 2.13
N PRO A 36 -3.16 0.82 2.31
CA PRO A 36 -2.37 -0.14 1.56
C PRO A 36 -3.04 -1.52 1.58
N PRO A 37 -3.07 -2.26 0.46
CA PRO A 37 -3.67 -3.58 0.43
C PRO A 37 -3.12 -4.43 1.57
N LEU A 38 -4.00 -5.10 2.32
CA LEU A 38 -3.58 -5.93 3.45
C LEU A 38 -2.52 -6.95 3.00
N ARG A 39 -1.44 -7.04 3.78
CA ARG A 39 -0.33 -7.97 3.58
C ARG A 39 -0.18 -8.85 4.81
N ALA A 40 0.61 -9.92 4.68
CA ALA A 40 0.93 -10.81 5.80
C ALA A 40 1.58 -10.10 7.01
N ASN A 41 2.23 -8.96 6.77
CA ASN A 41 2.85 -8.11 7.80
C ASN A 41 2.00 -6.89 8.19
N SER A 42 0.76 -6.79 7.72
CA SER A 42 -0.20 -5.82 8.25
C SER A 42 -0.57 -6.21 9.69
N THR A 43 -0.95 -5.22 10.48
CA THR A 43 -1.45 -5.42 11.83
C THR A 43 -2.92 -5.83 11.82
N LEU A 44 -3.43 -6.35 12.93
CA LEU A 44 -4.84 -6.61 13.14
C LEU A 44 -5.65 -5.30 13.05
N GLY A 45 -5.14 -4.20 13.60
CA GLY A 45 -5.75 -2.87 13.49
C GLY A 45 -5.87 -2.38 12.05
N ASP A 46 -4.86 -2.61 11.20
CA ASP A 46 -4.93 -2.30 9.77
C ASP A 46 -6.05 -3.10 9.09
N ALA A 47 -6.17 -4.39 9.42
CA ALA A 47 -7.22 -5.25 8.88
C ALA A 47 -8.62 -4.84 9.31
N MET A 48 -8.78 -4.44 10.58
CA MET A 48 -10.07 -3.93 11.08
C MET A 48 -10.47 -2.63 10.37
N THR A 49 -9.51 -1.73 10.17
CA THR A 49 -9.74 -0.47 9.43
C THR A 49 -10.15 -0.76 7.98
N ALA A 50 -9.42 -1.62 7.28
CA ALA A 50 -9.74 -2.02 5.92
C ALA A 50 -11.11 -2.71 5.81
N PHE A 51 -11.49 -3.51 6.81
CA PHE A 51 -12.81 -4.15 6.84
C PHE A 51 -13.94 -3.14 7.10
N ASP A 52 -13.69 -2.12 7.92
CA ASP A 52 -14.64 -1.02 8.15
C ASP A 52 -14.93 -0.25 6.86
N GLU A 53 -13.89 0.13 6.14
CA GLU A 53 -14.02 0.78 4.84
C GLU A 53 -14.69 -0.12 3.80
N TYR A 54 -14.40 -1.43 3.82
CA TYR A 54 -15.10 -2.40 2.97
C TYR A 54 -16.61 -2.41 3.26
N MET A 55 -17.02 -2.43 4.53
CA MET A 55 -18.44 -2.41 4.88
C MET A 55 -19.14 -1.13 4.41
N LEU A 56 -18.48 0.03 4.55
CA LEU A 56 -18.96 1.32 4.06
C LEU A 56 -19.08 1.33 2.53
N GLY A 57 -18.00 0.96 1.83
CA GLY A 57 -17.96 0.92 0.37
C GLY A 57 -18.92 -0.10 -0.24
N LYS A 58 -19.25 -1.17 0.49
CA LYS A 58 -20.22 -2.19 0.06
C LYS A 58 -21.67 -1.81 0.36
N GLY A 59 -21.91 -0.76 1.14
CA GLY A 59 -23.26 -0.28 1.48
C GLY A 59 -23.98 -1.14 2.51
N PHE A 60 -23.25 -1.66 3.52
CA PHE A 60 -23.87 -2.36 4.64
C PHE A 60 -24.79 -1.41 5.42
N SER A 61 -25.85 -1.94 6.05
CA SER A 61 -26.73 -1.10 6.88
C SER A 61 -26.00 -0.59 8.14
N ASP A 62 -26.38 0.58 8.63
CA ASP A 62 -25.78 1.17 9.85
C ASP A 62 -25.80 0.21 11.04
N ASN A 63 -26.89 -0.53 11.23
CA ASN A 63 -27.02 -1.51 12.31
C ASN A 63 -26.06 -2.68 12.13
N THR A 64 -25.89 -3.14 10.89
CA THR A 64 -24.92 -4.20 10.54
C THR A 64 -23.49 -3.73 10.82
N ILE A 65 -23.12 -2.52 10.37
CA ILE A 65 -21.79 -1.95 10.61
C ILE A 65 -21.53 -1.83 12.12
N LYS A 66 -22.51 -1.32 12.88
CA LYS A 66 -22.40 -1.19 14.35
C LYS A 66 -22.22 -2.53 15.04
N ALA A 67 -22.94 -3.58 14.62
CA ALA A 67 -22.82 -4.92 15.17
C ALA A 67 -21.40 -5.47 14.95
N PHE A 68 -20.91 -5.47 13.70
CA PHE A 68 -19.56 -5.92 13.39
C PHE A 68 -18.49 -5.12 14.13
N ARG A 69 -18.60 -3.78 14.18
CA ARG A 69 -17.69 -2.94 14.96
C ARG A 69 -17.69 -3.31 16.44
N ASN A 70 -18.82 -3.75 17.00
CA ASN A 70 -18.87 -4.18 18.39
C ASN A 70 -18.13 -5.51 18.58
N ASP A 71 -18.39 -6.49 17.74
CA ASP A 71 -17.74 -7.80 17.80
C ASP A 71 -16.22 -7.68 17.63
N LEU A 72 -15.76 -6.84 16.70
CA LEU A 72 -14.33 -6.58 16.48
C LEU A 72 -13.67 -5.86 17.66
N LYS A 73 -14.42 -5.08 18.45
CA LYS A 73 -13.88 -4.48 19.68
C LYS A 73 -13.55 -5.52 20.75
N ILE A 74 -14.26 -6.65 20.75
CA ILE A 74 -14.00 -7.76 21.67
C ILE A 74 -12.76 -8.52 21.17
N LEU A 75 -12.68 -8.77 19.86
CA LEU A 75 -11.51 -9.41 19.24
C LEU A 75 -10.21 -8.65 19.51
N ARG A 76 -10.17 -7.33 19.31
CA ARG A 76 -8.96 -6.51 19.58
C ARG A 76 -8.57 -6.50 21.05
N ALA A 77 -9.53 -6.63 21.96
CA ALA A 77 -9.26 -6.66 23.39
C ALA A 77 -8.59 -7.98 23.79
N PHE A 78 -8.90 -9.05 23.08
CA PHE A 78 -8.27 -10.35 23.24
C PHE A 78 -6.90 -10.45 22.55
N MET A 79 -6.79 -9.99 21.30
CA MET A 79 -5.68 -10.37 20.40
C MET A 79 -4.58 -9.32 20.19
N ASP A 80 -4.62 -8.17 20.88
CA ASP A 80 -3.74 -6.99 20.67
C ASP A 80 -3.82 -6.41 19.24
N ASP A 81 -4.09 -5.11 19.14
CA ASP A 81 -4.28 -4.42 17.85
C ASP A 81 -3.01 -4.44 16.98
N SER A 82 -1.84 -4.57 17.62
CA SER A 82 -0.53 -4.60 16.96
C SER A 82 -0.13 -5.99 16.41
N ALA A 83 -0.92 -7.04 16.69
CA ALA A 83 -0.62 -8.39 16.22
C ALA A 83 -0.54 -8.44 14.69
N LEU A 84 0.49 -9.09 14.15
CA LEU A 84 0.62 -9.23 12.70
C LEU A 84 -0.32 -10.32 12.19
N LEU A 85 -0.99 -10.09 11.06
CA LEU A 85 -1.94 -11.06 10.50
C LEU A 85 -1.35 -12.45 10.29
N ARG A 86 -0.08 -12.56 9.86
CA ARG A 86 0.60 -13.85 9.69
C ARG A 86 0.84 -14.62 10.99
N GLN A 87 0.79 -13.94 12.13
CA GLN A 87 1.06 -14.53 13.44
C GLN A 87 -0.22 -15.08 14.07
N ILE A 88 -1.40 -14.58 13.68
CA ILE A 88 -2.70 -15.09 14.13
C ILE A 88 -2.88 -16.51 13.59
N GLN A 89 -2.91 -17.48 14.49
CA GLN A 89 -3.15 -18.89 14.19
C GLN A 89 -4.61 -19.28 14.42
N THR A 90 -5.03 -20.38 13.82
CA THR A 90 -6.35 -20.98 14.08
C THR A 90 -6.57 -21.26 15.57
N LYS A 91 -5.50 -21.58 16.31
CA LYS A 91 -5.59 -21.77 17.77
C LYS A 91 -6.03 -20.49 18.48
N ASP A 92 -5.46 -19.34 18.13
CA ASP A 92 -5.81 -18.06 18.75
C ASP A 92 -7.29 -17.72 18.50
N LEU A 93 -7.80 -18.05 17.31
CA LEU A 93 -9.21 -17.90 16.97
C LEU A 93 -10.12 -18.83 17.78
N ASN A 94 -9.71 -20.08 18.03
CA ASN A 94 -10.46 -20.99 18.90
C ASN A 94 -10.43 -20.53 20.36
N ASP A 95 -9.26 -20.13 20.86
CA ASP A 95 -9.11 -19.62 22.22
C ASP A 95 -10.00 -18.38 22.46
N PHE A 96 -10.16 -17.52 21.45
CA PHE A 96 -11.09 -16.39 21.51
C PHE A 96 -12.56 -16.80 21.65
N LEU A 97 -12.98 -17.91 21.03
CA LEU A 97 -14.35 -18.40 21.13
C LEU A 97 -14.66 -19.03 22.49
N ASP A 98 -13.63 -19.45 23.23
CA ASP A 98 -13.74 -20.08 24.55
C ASP A 98 -13.56 -19.10 25.73
N TRP A 99 -13.28 -17.81 25.45
CA TRP A 99 -12.99 -16.76 26.43
C TRP A 99 -14.23 -16.19 27.11
#